data_AF-A0A4Y9Y1B2-F1
#
_entry.id   AF-A0A4Y9Y1B2-F1
#
_cell.length_a   1.000
_cell.length_b   1.000
_cell.length_c   1.000
_cell.angle_alpha   90.00
_cell.angle_beta   90.00
_cell.angle_gamma   90.00
#
_symmetry.space_group_name_H-M   'P 1'
#
loop_
_entity.id
_entity.type
_entity.pdbx_description
1 polymer ?
#
loop_
_entity_poly.entity_id
_entity_poly.type
_entity_poly.pdbx_seq_one_letter_code
_entity_poly.pdbx_strand_id
1 'polypeptide(L)'
;MNFAQHACFARLPNLLHLEVSLTHSSSFADLTAAVRHAPQLQSLSLLRIEHNVEDVIPQLTSAISHLPNLTALVMSNFMHSDRLTASACAQLCAALRGRVRLRRLFCEFRVQEDERAAYLDMLSTLENLEIVNLNTNGELTARDLTALQRYLPKRLAVLWLTYSATEPLSPDTLVTFWRHFSNVTFLSLTVYSGPQAALTVDEVVHDASRSLRFLGHCGEFYDVGFPEGRPVASVAWDHGGIRETGCERWDWTMRYLYH
;
A
#
# COMPACT_ATOMS: atom_id res chain seq x y z
N MET A 1 -3.11 21.47 6.88
CA MET A 1 -4.46 22.10 6.85
C MET A 1 -5.04 22.04 8.26
N ASN A 2 -5.70 23.08 8.76
CA ASN A 2 -6.37 23.01 10.07
C ASN A 2 -7.85 22.66 9.85
N PHE A 3 -8.29 21.47 10.27
CA PHE A 3 -9.68 21.01 10.10
C PHE A 3 -10.70 21.79 10.92
N ALA A 4 -10.25 22.69 11.81
CA ALA A 4 -11.11 23.62 12.53
C ALA A 4 -11.94 24.57 11.62
N GLN A 5 -11.72 24.57 10.30
CA GLN A 5 -12.58 25.20 9.30
C GLN A 5 -13.66 24.25 8.74
N HIS A 6 -14.37 23.51 9.63
CA HIS A 6 -15.49 22.61 9.31
C HIS A 6 -16.50 23.14 8.28
N ALA A 7 -16.68 24.47 8.25
CA ALA A 7 -17.55 25.17 7.31
C ALA A 7 -17.20 24.94 5.83
N CYS A 8 -15.98 24.52 5.51
CA CYS A 8 -15.56 24.26 4.14
C CYS A 8 -16.12 22.93 3.60
N PHE A 9 -16.10 21.86 4.39
CA PHE A 9 -16.60 20.54 3.96
C PHE A 9 -18.13 20.50 3.84
N ALA A 10 -18.85 21.23 4.69
CA ALA A 10 -20.29 21.39 4.58
C ALA A 10 -20.72 22.03 3.23
N ARG A 11 -19.81 22.73 2.55
CA ARG A 11 -20.03 23.35 1.23
C ARG A 11 -19.63 22.44 0.06
N LEU A 12 -19.11 21.24 0.35
CA LEU A 12 -18.66 20.26 -0.64
C LEU A 12 -19.40 18.93 -0.48
N PRO A 13 -20.74 18.89 -0.55
CA PRO A 13 -21.53 17.67 -0.30
C PRO A 13 -21.25 16.53 -1.30
N ASN A 14 -20.68 16.87 -2.45
CA ASN A 14 -20.30 15.94 -3.51
C ASN A 14 -18.80 15.62 -3.52
N LEU A 15 -18.08 15.88 -2.43
CA LEU A 15 -16.65 15.58 -2.34
C LEU A 15 -16.43 14.05 -2.43
N LEU A 16 -15.74 13.61 -3.49
CA LEU A 16 -15.42 12.20 -3.72
C LEU A 16 -14.00 11.83 -3.28
N HIS A 17 -13.07 12.79 -3.34
CA HIS A 17 -11.66 12.58 -3.05
C HIS A 17 -11.16 13.67 -2.10
N LEU A 18 -10.51 13.26 -1.02
CA LEU A 18 -9.90 14.13 -0.04
C LEU A 18 -8.46 13.71 0.16
N GLU A 19 -7.55 14.63 -0.12
CA GLU A 19 -6.12 14.48 0.12
C GLU A 19 -5.66 15.57 1.08
N VAL A 20 -4.97 15.16 2.14
CA VAL A 20 -4.59 16.04 3.24
C VAL A 20 -3.13 15.80 3.58
N SER A 21 -2.32 16.83 3.46
CA SER A 21 -0.95 16.85 3.95
C SER A 21 -0.91 17.28 5.43
N LEU A 22 -0.29 16.45 6.27
CA LEU A 22 -0.28 16.55 7.73
C LEU A 22 1.09 16.96 8.28
N THR A 23 1.49 18.19 7.96
CA THR A 23 2.72 18.83 8.48
C THR A 23 2.57 19.24 9.95
N HIS A 24 3.68 19.52 10.65
CA HIS A 24 3.74 19.89 12.08
C HIS A 24 2.77 21.01 12.53
N SER A 25 2.35 21.90 11.61
CA SER A 25 1.41 22.99 11.87
C SER A 25 -0.07 22.60 11.69
N SER A 26 -0.35 21.36 11.28
CA SER A 26 -1.69 20.86 11.06
C SER A 26 -2.26 20.25 12.33
N SER A 27 -3.54 20.51 12.60
CA SER A 27 -4.28 19.78 13.62
C SER A 27 -5.12 18.73 12.93
N PHE A 28 -5.09 17.51 13.46
CA PHE A 28 -5.95 16.41 13.02
C PHE A 28 -7.21 16.24 13.89
N ALA A 29 -7.27 16.99 15.00
CA ALA A 29 -8.51 17.20 15.70
C ALA A 29 -9.49 17.75 14.66
N ASP A 30 -10.63 17.07 14.51
CA ASP A 30 -11.73 17.38 13.58
C ASP A 30 -11.79 16.64 12.24
N LEU A 31 -10.85 15.73 11.89
CA LEU A 31 -11.02 14.93 10.65
C LEU A 31 -12.40 14.23 10.63
N THR A 32 -12.76 13.59 11.74
CA THR A 32 -14.05 12.88 11.88
C THR A 32 -15.23 13.79 11.56
N ALA A 33 -15.22 15.02 12.09
CA ALA A 33 -16.29 15.98 11.87
C ALA A 33 -16.33 16.46 10.42
N ALA A 34 -15.16 16.72 9.81
CA ALA A 34 -15.06 17.08 8.41
C ALA A 34 -15.63 15.99 7.49
N VAL A 35 -15.26 14.72 7.69
CA VAL A 35 -15.73 13.62 6.81
C VAL A 35 -17.21 13.32 6.95
N ARG A 36 -17.84 13.62 8.10
CA ARG A 36 -19.30 13.50 8.27
C ARG A 36 -20.08 14.38 7.30
N HIS A 37 -19.49 15.49 6.85
CA HIS A 37 -20.09 16.37 5.85
C HIS A 37 -19.82 15.93 4.40
N ALA A 38 -19.04 14.87 4.19
CA ALA A 38 -18.71 14.31 2.89
C ALA A 38 -19.14 12.83 2.76
N PRO A 39 -20.46 12.52 2.82
CA PRO A 39 -20.95 11.14 2.82
C PRO A 39 -20.67 10.39 1.50
N GLN A 40 -20.38 11.13 0.42
CA GLN A 40 -20.02 10.58 -0.89
C GLN A 40 -18.52 10.31 -1.04
N LEU A 41 -17.70 10.55 -0.01
CA LEU A 41 -16.26 10.40 -0.10
C LEU A 41 -15.87 8.93 -0.36
N GLN A 42 -15.09 8.73 -1.41
CA GLN A 42 -14.63 7.42 -1.90
C GLN A 42 -13.12 7.25 -1.75
N SER A 43 -12.35 8.33 -1.63
CA SER A 43 -10.90 8.30 -1.43
C SER A 43 -10.49 9.23 -0.32
N LEU A 44 -9.75 8.70 0.65
CA LEU A 44 -9.12 9.47 1.71
C LEU A 44 -7.62 9.22 1.69
N SER A 45 -6.83 10.28 1.53
CA SER A 45 -5.37 10.22 1.52
C SER A 45 -4.81 11.15 2.58
N LEU A 46 -4.08 10.58 3.53
CA LEU A 46 -3.31 11.31 4.55
C LEU A 46 -1.83 11.22 4.18
N LEU A 47 -1.22 12.34 3.87
CA LEU A 47 0.12 12.42 3.29
C LEU A 47 1.05 13.21 4.20
N ARG A 48 2.38 13.01 4.07
CA ARG A 48 3.40 13.77 4.80
C ARG A 48 3.08 13.86 6.28
N ILE A 49 2.72 12.73 6.88
CA ILE A 49 2.42 12.68 8.30
C ILE A 49 3.73 12.98 9.05
N GLU A 50 3.85 14.18 9.60
CA GLU A 50 4.99 14.58 10.44
C GLU A 50 4.69 14.38 11.94
N HIS A 51 3.46 13.97 12.26
CA HIS A 51 3.00 13.61 13.60
C HIS A 51 3.31 12.14 13.92
N ASN A 52 3.27 11.76 15.20
CA ASN A 52 3.29 10.35 15.56
C ASN A 52 2.04 9.66 14.97
N VAL A 53 2.24 8.57 14.22
CA VAL A 53 1.16 7.78 13.63
C VAL A 53 0.11 7.34 14.68
N GLU A 54 0.53 7.14 15.93
CA GLU A 54 -0.36 6.79 17.05
C GLU A 54 -1.43 7.84 17.34
N ASP A 55 -1.15 9.12 17.10
CA ASP A 55 -2.12 10.21 17.30
C ASP A 55 -3.11 10.28 16.14
N VAL A 56 -2.70 9.84 14.95
CA VAL A 56 -3.50 9.88 13.71
C VAL A 56 -4.49 8.72 13.65
N ILE A 57 -4.09 7.52 14.09
CA ILE A 57 -4.90 6.29 13.94
C ILE A 57 -6.28 6.38 14.60
N PRO A 58 -6.45 6.86 15.85
CA PRO A 58 -7.77 6.95 16.48
C PRO A 58 -8.74 7.85 15.71
N GLN A 59 -8.23 8.96 15.19
CA GLN A 59 -9.02 9.92 14.42
C GLN A 59 -9.33 9.40 13.01
N LEU A 60 -8.38 8.71 12.37
CA LEU A 60 -8.60 8.05 11.07
C LEU A 60 -9.63 6.92 11.18
N THR A 61 -9.52 6.07 12.19
CA THR A 61 -10.46 4.95 12.41
C THR A 61 -11.87 5.46 12.71
N SER A 62 -11.99 6.51 13.52
CA SER A 62 -13.24 7.24 13.75
C SER A 62 -13.80 7.82 12.44
N ALA A 63 -12.97 8.45 11.60
CA ALA A 63 -13.39 8.96 10.30
C ALA A 63 -13.88 7.85 9.34
N ILE A 64 -13.16 6.72 9.24
CA ILE A 64 -13.52 5.56 8.39
C ILE A 64 -14.92 5.05 8.73
N SER A 65 -15.34 5.11 10.00
CA SER A 65 -16.69 4.69 10.41
C SER A 65 -17.81 5.44 9.68
N HIS A 66 -17.55 6.68 9.26
CA HIS A 66 -18.47 7.55 8.53
C HIS A 66 -18.33 7.48 7.01
N LEU A 67 -17.45 6.63 6.48
CA LEU A 67 -17.13 6.52 5.07
C LEU A 67 -17.56 5.16 4.48
N PRO A 68 -18.88 4.89 4.33
CA PRO A 68 -19.36 3.60 3.81
C PRO A 68 -18.99 3.37 2.33
N ASN A 69 -18.65 4.44 1.61
CA ASN A 69 -18.29 4.41 0.19
C ASN A 69 -16.77 4.38 -0.06
N LEU A 70 -15.95 4.22 0.99
CA LEU A 70 -14.50 4.26 0.87
C LEU A 70 -13.99 3.13 -0.05
N THR A 71 -13.34 3.53 -1.14
CA THR A 71 -12.71 2.66 -2.14
C THR A 71 -11.19 2.75 -2.13
N ALA A 72 -10.63 3.86 -1.61
CA ALA A 72 -9.20 4.08 -1.55
C ALA A 72 -8.82 4.73 -0.20
N LEU A 73 -7.80 4.16 0.46
CA LEU A 73 -7.19 4.72 1.65
C LEU A 73 -5.68 4.78 1.46
N VAL A 74 -5.12 5.97 1.67
CA VAL A 74 -3.68 6.20 1.70
C VAL A 74 -3.28 6.79 3.04
N MET A 75 -2.21 6.25 3.61
CA MET A 75 -1.52 6.83 4.75
C MET A 75 -0.02 6.79 4.46
N SER A 76 0.54 7.95 4.11
CA SER A 76 1.95 8.13 3.81
C SER A 76 2.62 8.92 4.93
N ASN A 77 3.73 8.38 5.44
CA ASN A 77 4.47 8.97 6.54
C ASN A 77 5.77 9.55 6.02
N PHE A 78 6.06 10.80 6.39
CA PHE A 78 7.32 11.45 6.01
C PHE A 78 8.52 10.76 6.66
N MET A 79 8.32 10.19 7.85
CA MET A 79 9.32 9.41 8.58
C MET A 79 9.08 7.93 8.28
N HIS A 80 9.78 7.37 7.29
CA HIS A 80 9.69 5.96 6.84
C HIS A 80 10.03 4.88 7.90
N SER A 81 10.03 5.23 9.19
CA SER A 81 10.45 4.41 10.33
C SER A 81 9.34 4.08 11.32
N ASP A 82 8.13 4.64 11.18
CA ASP A 82 7.15 4.49 12.24
C ASP A 82 6.57 3.08 12.30
N ARG A 83 6.85 2.47 13.45
CA ARG A 83 6.33 1.19 13.88
C ARG A 83 4.95 1.44 14.44
N LEU A 84 3.97 0.77 13.88
CA LEU A 84 2.62 0.86 14.41
C LEU A 84 2.55 0.05 15.72
N THR A 85 2.04 0.63 16.80
CA THR A 85 1.83 -0.10 18.05
C THR A 85 0.75 -1.16 17.88
N ALA A 86 0.77 -2.18 18.75
CA ALA A 86 -0.26 -3.23 18.79
C ALA A 86 -1.68 -2.64 18.86
N SER A 87 -1.90 -1.66 19.74
CA SER A 87 -3.19 -0.99 19.91
C SER A 87 -3.64 -0.26 18.64
N ALA A 88 -2.74 0.52 18.03
CA ALA A 88 -3.03 1.19 16.77
C ALA A 88 -3.33 0.18 15.64
N CYS A 89 -2.63 -0.96 15.62
CA CYS A 89 -2.83 -2.00 14.60
C CYS A 89 -4.21 -2.62 14.73
N ALA A 90 -4.56 -3.01 15.95
CA ALA A 90 -5.87 -3.56 16.27
C ALA A 90 -7.00 -2.60 15.89
N GLN A 91 -6.85 -1.30 16.20
CA GLN A 91 -7.85 -0.27 15.85
C GLN A 91 -8.01 -0.14 14.33
N LEU A 92 -6.90 -0.04 13.59
CA LEU A 92 -6.93 0.06 12.14
C LEU A 92 -7.54 -1.18 11.50
N CYS A 93 -7.12 -2.37 11.96
CA CYS A 93 -7.64 -3.64 11.49
C CYS A 93 -9.16 -3.74 11.72
N ALA A 94 -9.63 -3.35 12.91
CA ALA A 94 -11.06 -3.35 13.22
C ALA A 94 -11.86 -2.40 12.33
N ALA A 95 -11.33 -1.21 12.03
CA ALA A 95 -12.01 -0.22 11.19
C ALA A 95 -12.10 -0.63 9.71
N LEU A 96 -11.09 -1.34 9.21
CA LEU A 96 -11.00 -1.80 7.82
C LEU A 96 -11.66 -3.17 7.58
N ARG A 97 -11.82 -3.99 8.62
CA ARG A 97 -12.39 -5.33 8.48
C ARG A 97 -13.77 -5.29 7.81
N GLY A 98 -13.96 -6.11 6.78
CA GLY A 98 -15.21 -6.24 6.03
C GLY A 98 -15.54 -5.05 5.12
N ARG A 99 -14.60 -4.13 4.87
CA ARG A 99 -14.78 -3.01 3.93
C ARG A 99 -14.69 -3.49 2.48
N VAL A 100 -15.71 -4.24 2.04
CA VAL A 100 -15.74 -4.87 0.71
C VAL A 100 -15.59 -3.88 -0.44
N ARG A 101 -15.91 -2.60 -0.27
CA ARG A 101 -15.74 -1.59 -1.34
C ARG A 101 -14.30 -1.10 -1.48
N LEU A 102 -13.44 -1.37 -0.51
CA LEU A 102 -12.05 -0.94 -0.53
C LEU A 102 -11.29 -1.71 -1.62
N ARG A 103 -10.73 -0.95 -2.56
CA ARG A 103 -9.96 -1.44 -3.71
C ARG A 103 -8.49 -1.08 -3.61
N ARG A 104 -8.14 -0.01 -2.91
CA ARG A 104 -6.77 0.50 -2.82
C ARG A 104 -6.42 0.80 -1.37
N LEU A 105 -5.40 0.13 -0.87
CA LEU A 105 -4.86 0.36 0.47
C LEU A 105 -3.36 0.57 0.36
N PHE A 106 -2.91 1.78 0.70
CA PHE A 106 -1.50 2.13 0.69
C PHE A 106 -1.12 2.73 2.03
N CYS A 107 -0.20 2.10 2.74
CA CYS A 107 0.06 2.39 4.14
C CYS A 107 1.56 2.28 4.44
N GLU A 108 2.23 3.43 4.52
CA GLU A 108 3.67 3.53 4.79
C GLU A 108 4.01 3.42 6.28
N PHE A 109 3.54 2.35 6.94
CA PHE A 109 3.97 1.99 8.28
C PHE A 109 4.41 0.55 8.31
N ARG A 110 5.26 0.20 9.29
CA ARG A 110 5.73 -1.18 9.44
C ARG A 110 4.87 -1.95 10.42
N VAL A 111 4.24 -3.01 9.91
CA VAL A 111 3.48 -3.94 10.74
C VAL A 111 4.46 -4.79 11.55
N GLN A 112 4.29 -4.80 12.88
CA GLN A 112 5.10 -5.65 13.77
C GLN A 112 4.85 -7.14 13.51
N GLU A 113 5.84 -7.97 13.81
CA GLU A 113 5.73 -9.43 13.63
C GLU A 113 4.52 -10.01 14.38
N ASP A 114 4.34 -9.64 15.65
CA ASP A 114 3.24 -10.10 16.49
C ASP A 114 1.85 -9.69 15.96
N GLU A 115 1.78 -8.57 15.25
CA GLU A 115 0.54 -8.01 14.70
C GLU A 115 0.25 -8.47 13.26
N ARG A 116 1.22 -9.11 12.62
CA ARG A 116 1.16 -9.50 11.21
C ARG A 116 -0.05 -10.40 10.94
N ALA A 117 -0.30 -11.38 11.80
CA ALA A 117 -1.42 -12.30 11.64
C ALA A 117 -2.78 -11.58 11.63
N ALA A 118 -2.98 -10.64 12.57
CA ALA A 118 -4.22 -9.85 12.64
C ALA A 118 -4.38 -8.92 11.44
N TYR A 119 -3.29 -8.33 10.97
CA TYR A 119 -3.28 -7.49 9.77
C TYR A 119 -3.63 -8.30 8.51
N LEU A 120 -3.01 -9.47 8.33
CA LEU A 120 -3.31 -10.36 7.21
C LEU A 120 -4.75 -10.89 7.24
N ASP A 121 -5.26 -11.24 8.42
CA ASP A 121 -6.67 -11.62 8.61
C ASP A 121 -7.60 -10.49 8.12
N MET A 122 -7.33 -9.24 8.52
CA MET A 122 -8.09 -8.09 8.03
C MET A 122 -8.04 -7.98 6.50
N LEU A 123 -6.86 -8.10 5.88
CA LEU A 123 -6.73 -8.02 4.41
C LEU A 123 -7.57 -9.07 3.68
N SER A 124 -7.72 -10.27 4.24
CA SER A 124 -8.56 -11.31 3.63
C SER A 124 -10.05 -10.98 3.59
N THR A 125 -10.50 -10.05 4.44
CA THR A 125 -11.88 -9.55 4.41
C THR A 125 -12.10 -8.44 3.35
N LEU A 126 -11.02 -7.94 2.75
CA LEU A 126 -11.06 -6.90 1.71
C LEU A 126 -11.15 -7.54 0.33
N GLU A 127 -12.28 -8.18 0.05
CA GLU A 127 -12.41 -9.03 -1.14
C GLU A 127 -12.04 -8.28 -2.43
N ASN A 128 -12.42 -7.00 -2.58
CA ASN A 128 -12.20 -6.17 -3.77
C ASN A 128 -10.84 -5.46 -3.84
N LEU A 129 -9.88 -5.81 -2.99
CA LEU A 129 -8.56 -5.20 -3.00
C LEU A 129 -7.82 -5.48 -4.32
N GLU A 130 -7.34 -4.42 -4.96
CA GLU A 130 -6.57 -4.42 -6.21
C GLU A 130 -5.15 -3.90 -6.01
N ILE A 131 -4.95 -2.98 -5.06
CA ILE A 131 -3.67 -2.36 -4.76
C ILE A 131 -3.41 -2.51 -3.27
N VAL A 132 -2.27 -3.10 -2.94
CA VAL A 132 -1.80 -3.20 -1.56
C VAL A 132 -0.31 -2.87 -1.46
N ASN A 133 0.02 -2.06 -0.47
CA ASN A 133 1.39 -1.92 0.02
C ASN A 133 1.52 -2.60 1.39
N LEU A 134 2.56 -3.41 1.52
CA LEU A 134 2.89 -4.16 2.72
C LEU A 134 4.32 -3.84 3.10
N ASN A 135 4.49 -3.17 4.24
CA ASN A 135 5.80 -2.97 4.84
C ASN A 135 5.85 -3.79 6.13
N THR A 136 6.68 -4.82 6.15
CA THR A 136 6.81 -5.68 7.33
C THR A 136 7.98 -5.22 8.18
N ASN A 137 7.77 -5.12 9.48
CA ASN A 137 8.88 -5.13 10.43
C ASN A 137 9.29 -6.59 10.70
N GLY A 138 10.57 -6.81 10.93
CA GLY A 138 11.12 -8.14 11.12
C GLY A 138 11.35 -8.89 9.81
N GLU A 139 11.86 -10.11 9.94
CA GLU A 139 12.22 -10.94 8.81
C GLU A 139 10.97 -11.44 8.06
N LEU A 140 11.06 -11.39 6.72
CA LEU A 140 10.10 -12.03 5.84
C LEU A 140 10.60 -13.43 5.51
N THR A 141 9.80 -14.44 5.86
CA THR A 141 10.13 -15.85 5.63
C THR A 141 9.30 -16.46 4.49
N ALA A 142 9.69 -17.64 4.02
CA ALA A 142 8.88 -18.43 3.08
C ALA A 142 7.47 -18.77 3.64
N ARG A 143 7.36 -18.94 4.97
CA ARG A 143 6.09 -19.16 5.66
C ARG A 143 5.19 -17.93 5.56
N ASP A 144 5.75 -16.74 5.68
CA ASP A 144 5.02 -15.49 5.53
C ASP A 144 4.50 -15.28 4.12
N LEU A 145 5.32 -15.58 3.10
CA LEU A 145 4.88 -15.56 1.70
C LEU A 145 3.72 -16.53 1.46
N THR A 146 3.80 -17.74 2.03
CA THR A 146 2.70 -18.72 1.96
C THR A 146 1.43 -18.19 2.65
N ALA A 147 1.57 -17.52 3.80
CA ALA A 147 0.45 -16.88 4.46
C ALA A 147 -0.14 -15.76 3.60
N LEU A 148 0.70 -14.90 3.03
CA LEU A 148 0.28 -13.82 2.13
C LEU A 148 -0.52 -14.35 0.93
N GLN A 149 -0.13 -15.47 0.31
CA GLN A 149 -0.94 -16.11 -0.75
C GLN A 149 -2.34 -16.52 -0.27
N ARG A 150 -2.48 -16.90 1.00
CA ARG A 150 -3.78 -17.31 1.56
C ARG A 150 -4.68 -16.11 1.85
N TYR A 151 -4.10 -15.02 2.34
CA TYR A 151 -4.87 -13.87 2.83
C TYR A 151 -5.09 -12.80 1.76
N LEU A 152 -4.20 -12.67 0.78
CA LEU A 152 -4.32 -11.66 -0.26
C LEU A 152 -5.26 -12.10 -1.39
N PRO A 153 -6.12 -11.20 -1.91
CA PRO A 153 -6.98 -11.54 -3.04
C PRO A 153 -6.19 -11.87 -4.31
N LYS A 154 -6.58 -12.95 -5.00
CA LYS A 154 -5.95 -13.37 -6.28
C LYS A 154 -6.01 -12.31 -7.40
N ARG A 155 -6.95 -11.38 -7.29
CA ARG A 155 -7.19 -10.31 -8.28
C ARG A 155 -6.30 -9.08 -8.10
N LEU A 156 -5.35 -9.11 -7.16
CA LEU A 156 -4.40 -8.02 -6.98
C LEU A 156 -3.75 -7.66 -8.33
N ALA A 157 -3.73 -6.36 -8.60
CA ALA A 157 -3.10 -5.78 -9.78
C ALA A 157 -1.79 -5.08 -9.41
N VAL A 158 -1.69 -4.58 -8.18
CA VAL A 158 -0.48 -3.97 -7.65
C VAL A 158 -0.15 -4.60 -6.31
N LEU A 159 1.06 -5.13 -6.19
CA LEU A 159 1.63 -5.61 -4.95
C LEU A 159 2.97 -4.90 -4.70
N TRP A 160 3.01 -4.13 -3.62
CA TRP A 160 4.24 -3.53 -3.13
C TRP A 160 4.63 -4.19 -1.83
N LEU A 161 5.81 -4.79 -1.79
CA LEU A 161 6.33 -5.47 -0.62
C LEU A 161 7.69 -4.89 -0.22
N THR A 162 7.72 -4.25 0.95
CA THR A 162 8.95 -3.80 1.60
C THR A 162 9.21 -4.68 2.81
N TYR A 163 10.40 -5.27 2.89
CA TYR A 163 10.70 -6.23 3.94
C TYR A 163 12.16 -6.18 4.38
N SER A 164 12.44 -6.79 5.53
CA SER A 164 13.79 -7.10 5.99
C SER A 164 14.03 -8.59 5.87
N ALA A 165 15.28 -9.00 5.68
CA ALA A 165 15.67 -10.40 5.65
C ALA A 165 17.04 -10.58 6.28
N THR A 166 17.26 -11.65 7.04
CA THR A 166 18.62 -11.99 7.51
C THR A 166 19.33 -12.87 6.49
N GLU A 167 18.57 -13.73 5.82
CA GLU A 167 19.00 -14.55 4.68
C GLU A 167 18.20 -14.21 3.41
N PRO A 168 18.80 -14.29 2.22
CA PRO A 168 18.05 -14.11 0.98
C PRO A 168 16.95 -15.17 0.85
N LEU A 169 15.72 -14.74 0.58
CA LEU A 169 14.65 -15.66 0.19
C LEU A 169 15.06 -16.39 -1.10
N SER A 170 14.78 -17.70 -1.15
CA SER A 170 15.13 -18.47 -2.34
C SER A 170 14.33 -18.00 -3.56
N PRO A 171 14.96 -17.95 -4.75
CA PRO A 171 14.27 -17.58 -5.98
C PRO A 171 12.97 -18.37 -6.20
N ASP A 172 13.00 -19.69 -6.00
CA ASP A 172 11.83 -20.56 -6.16
C ASP A 172 10.64 -20.21 -5.25
N THR A 173 10.92 -19.81 -4.01
CA THR A 173 9.87 -19.41 -3.05
C THR A 173 9.16 -18.16 -3.54
N LEU A 174 9.95 -17.20 -3.97
CA LEU A 174 9.51 -15.91 -4.46
C LEU A 174 8.76 -16.08 -5.81
N VAL A 175 9.30 -16.89 -6.73
CA VAL A 175 8.61 -17.32 -7.97
C VAL A 175 7.24 -17.92 -7.70
N THR A 176 7.18 -18.87 -6.77
CA THR A 176 5.92 -19.51 -6.38
C THR A 176 4.95 -18.48 -5.79
N PHE A 177 5.46 -17.51 -5.03
CA PHE A 177 4.68 -16.44 -4.43
C PHE A 177 3.93 -15.60 -5.47
N TRP A 178 4.61 -14.96 -6.43
CA TRP A 178 3.91 -14.07 -7.37
C TRP A 178 3.14 -14.80 -8.47
N ARG A 179 3.51 -16.04 -8.84
CA ARG A 179 2.70 -16.87 -9.74
C ARG A 179 1.28 -17.11 -9.20
N HIS A 180 1.08 -16.99 -7.90
CA HIS A 180 -0.25 -17.01 -7.29
C HIS A 180 -1.17 -15.90 -7.81
N PHE A 181 -0.61 -14.74 -8.16
CA PHE A 181 -1.37 -13.56 -8.58
C PHE A 181 -1.29 -13.38 -10.10
N SER A 182 -2.26 -13.92 -10.82
CA SER A 182 -2.29 -13.88 -12.29
C SER A 182 -2.53 -12.49 -12.89
N ASN A 183 -3.03 -11.56 -12.08
CA ASN A 183 -3.48 -10.24 -12.54
C ASN A 183 -2.51 -9.12 -12.17
N VAL A 184 -1.38 -9.43 -11.52
CA VAL A 184 -0.41 -8.41 -11.10
C VAL A 184 0.21 -7.78 -12.33
N THR A 185 -0.07 -6.47 -12.48
CA THR A 185 0.51 -5.60 -13.51
C THR A 185 1.71 -4.82 -12.98
N PHE A 186 1.76 -4.58 -11.66
CA PHE A 186 2.90 -3.95 -11.00
C PHE A 186 3.29 -4.72 -9.74
N LEU A 187 4.55 -5.17 -9.72
CA LEU A 187 5.18 -5.80 -8.57
C LEU A 187 6.32 -4.90 -8.10
N SER A 188 6.39 -4.56 -6.81
CA SER A 188 7.54 -3.86 -6.23
C SER A 188 8.10 -4.66 -5.07
N LEU A 189 9.41 -4.90 -5.09
CA LEU A 189 10.16 -5.62 -4.09
C LEU A 189 11.30 -4.74 -3.57
N THR A 190 11.23 -4.38 -2.29
CA THR A 190 12.25 -3.56 -1.64
C THR A 190 12.76 -4.26 -0.39
N VAL A 191 14.05 -4.56 -0.36
CA VAL A 191 14.72 -5.05 0.86
C VAL A 191 15.24 -3.84 1.63
N TYR A 192 14.64 -3.55 2.78
CA TYR A 192 15.00 -2.42 3.62
C TYR A 192 16.31 -2.66 4.39
N SER A 193 16.50 -3.88 4.89
CA SER A 193 17.72 -4.25 5.62
C SER A 193 17.98 -5.75 5.46
N GLY A 194 19.22 -6.10 5.17
CA GLY A 194 19.60 -7.49 4.90
C GLY A 194 20.49 -7.61 3.68
N PRO A 195 20.98 -8.82 3.36
CA PRO A 195 21.49 -9.08 2.03
C PRO A 195 20.39 -8.79 1.02
N GLN A 196 20.72 -8.04 -0.04
CA GLN A 196 19.77 -7.87 -1.15
C GLN A 196 19.33 -9.24 -1.64
N ALA A 197 18.06 -9.35 -2.02
CA ALA A 197 17.51 -10.59 -2.52
C ALA A 197 18.43 -11.17 -3.60
N ALA A 198 18.67 -12.48 -3.56
CA ALA A 198 19.50 -13.15 -4.56
C ALA A 198 18.88 -13.13 -5.97
N LEU A 199 17.66 -12.61 -6.11
CA LEU A 199 16.93 -12.51 -7.36
C LEU A 199 17.42 -11.32 -8.20
N THR A 200 17.76 -11.65 -9.43
CA THR A 200 17.93 -10.69 -10.50
C THR A 200 16.57 -10.27 -11.07
N VAL A 201 16.53 -9.10 -11.71
CA VAL A 201 15.36 -8.62 -12.44
C VAL A 201 14.90 -9.64 -13.49
N ASP A 202 15.83 -10.28 -14.19
CA ASP A 202 15.54 -11.26 -15.22
C ASP A 202 14.84 -12.51 -14.65
N GLU A 203 15.26 -13.00 -13.48
CA GLU A 203 14.61 -14.14 -12.82
C GLU A 203 13.18 -13.79 -12.38
N VAL A 204 12.95 -12.59 -11.84
CA VAL A 204 11.59 -12.14 -11.47
C VAL A 204 10.71 -12.04 -12.72
N VAL A 205 11.22 -11.44 -13.80
CA VAL A 205 10.47 -11.19 -15.03
C VAL A 205 10.20 -12.48 -15.81
N HIS A 206 11.14 -13.42 -15.85
CA HIS A 206 10.98 -14.70 -16.53
C HIS A 206 9.76 -15.48 -16.05
N ASP A 207 9.53 -15.45 -14.73
CA ASP A 207 8.50 -16.24 -14.06
C ASP A 207 7.25 -15.44 -13.68
N ALA A 208 7.24 -14.15 -13.99
CA ALA A 208 6.11 -13.28 -13.75
C ALA A 208 4.89 -13.68 -14.59
N SER A 209 3.71 -13.24 -14.13
CA SER A 209 2.50 -13.37 -14.92
C SER A 209 2.64 -12.61 -16.24
N ARG A 210 1.95 -13.07 -17.30
CA ARG A 210 1.86 -12.32 -18.58
C ARG A 210 1.18 -10.96 -18.44
N SER A 211 0.61 -10.67 -17.28
CA SER A 211 0.00 -9.39 -16.94
C SER A 211 1.02 -8.37 -16.42
N LEU A 212 2.22 -8.80 -15.98
CA LEU A 212 3.22 -7.89 -15.43
C LEU A 212 3.63 -6.86 -16.49
N ARG A 213 3.63 -5.58 -16.12
CA ARG A 213 4.03 -4.46 -16.97
C ARG A 213 5.11 -3.60 -16.31
N PHE A 214 5.16 -3.58 -14.99
CA PHE A 214 6.13 -2.81 -14.22
C PHE A 214 6.72 -3.67 -13.11
N LEU A 215 8.03 -3.58 -12.95
CA LEU A 215 8.75 -4.17 -11.81
C LEU A 215 9.51 -3.06 -11.07
N GLY A 216 9.27 -2.95 -9.77
CA GLY A 216 10.13 -2.23 -8.84
C GLY A 216 11.05 -3.22 -8.14
N HIS A 217 12.36 -2.99 -8.19
CA HIS A 217 13.34 -3.85 -7.55
C HIS A 217 14.42 -3.01 -6.88
N CYS A 218 14.53 -3.08 -5.55
CA CYS A 218 15.56 -2.40 -4.75
C CYS A 218 15.68 -0.89 -5.03
N GLY A 219 14.56 -0.19 -5.27
CA GLY A 219 14.58 1.25 -5.56
C GLY A 219 14.90 1.60 -7.01
N GLU A 220 14.78 0.65 -7.93
CA GLU A 220 14.80 0.91 -9.38
C GLU A 220 13.51 0.39 -10.01
N PHE A 221 13.13 0.95 -11.16
CA PHE A 221 11.94 0.52 -11.90
C PHE A 221 12.26 0.09 -13.33
N TYR A 222 11.44 -0.83 -13.82
CA TYR A 222 11.61 -1.49 -15.10
C TYR A 222 10.26 -1.63 -15.79
N ASP A 223 10.19 -1.28 -17.08
CA ASP A 223 9.07 -1.68 -17.93
C ASP A 223 9.25 -3.16 -18.29
N VAL A 224 8.16 -3.93 -18.32
CA VAL A 224 8.18 -5.34 -18.70
C VAL A 224 7.42 -5.51 -20.02
N GLY A 225 8.19 -5.83 -21.07
CA GLY A 225 7.67 -6.13 -22.41
C GLY A 225 7.59 -7.63 -22.68
N PHE A 226 6.86 -8.02 -23.73
CA PHE A 226 6.75 -9.41 -24.18
C PHE A 226 7.15 -9.58 -25.67
N PRO A 227 8.36 -9.16 -26.08
CA PRO A 227 8.83 -9.41 -27.45
C PRO A 227 8.80 -10.91 -27.72
N GLU A 228 8.16 -11.31 -28.83
CA GLU A 228 8.05 -12.71 -29.24
C GLU A 228 7.44 -13.63 -28.15
N GLY A 229 6.62 -13.06 -27.26
CA GLY A 229 5.96 -13.79 -26.17
C GLY A 229 6.86 -14.11 -24.98
N ARG A 230 8.10 -13.61 -24.94
CA ARG A 230 9.03 -13.77 -23.81
C ARG A 230 9.08 -12.50 -22.97
N PRO A 231 8.97 -12.58 -21.64
CA PRO A 231 9.03 -11.40 -20.79
C PRO A 231 10.46 -10.85 -20.76
N VAL A 232 10.61 -9.54 -20.93
CA VAL A 232 11.91 -8.84 -20.93
C VAL A 232 11.78 -7.51 -20.19
N ALA A 233 12.69 -7.23 -19.27
CA ALA A 233 12.79 -5.95 -18.58
C ALA A 233 13.48 -4.90 -19.46
N SER A 234 13.04 -3.65 -19.37
CA SER A 234 13.74 -2.50 -19.96
C SER A 234 15.04 -2.20 -19.20
N VAL A 235 15.75 -1.18 -19.66
CA VAL A 235 16.77 -0.52 -18.83
C VAL A 235 16.09 0.05 -17.58
N ALA A 236 16.78 -0.06 -16.44
CA ALA A 236 16.34 0.54 -15.19
C ALA A 236 16.17 2.05 -15.35
N TRP A 237 15.14 2.59 -14.72
CA TRP A 237 14.96 4.03 -14.61
C TRP A 237 14.70 4.42 -13.16
N ASP A 238 15.22 5.61 -12.83
CA ASP A 238 15.13 6.14 -11.49
C ASP A 238 13.79 6.83 -11.24
N HIS A 239 13.56 7.07 -9.96
CA HIS A 239 12.33 7.60 -9.40
C HIS A 239 12.03 9.05 -9.83
N GLY A 240 13.01 9.77 -10.40
CA GLY A 240 12.90 11.19 -10.71
C GLY A 240 11.97 11.52 -11.87
N GLY A 241 11.64 10.52 -12.70
CA GLY A 241 10.65 10.64 -13.76
C GLY A 241 9.43 9.77 -13.46
N ILE A 242 8.43 10.30 -12.75
CA ILE A 242 7.09 9.69 -12.78
C ILE A 242 6.69 9.62 -14.25
N ARG A 243 6.77 8.41 -14.81
CA ARG A 243 6.41 8.18 -16.19
C ARG A 243 4.91 7.98 -16.23
N GLU A 244 4.22 8.83 -16.98
CA GLU A 244 2.82 8.58 -17.32
C GLU A 244 2.79 7.33 -18.21
N THR A 245 2.25 6.25 -17.68
CA THR A 245 2.14 4.99 -18.43
C THR A 245 0.76 4.80 -19.04
N GLY A 246 -0.20 5.68 -18.67
CA GLY A 246 -1.62 5.52 -18.98
C GLY A 246 -2.29 4.40 -18.19
N CYS A 247 -1.59 3.76 -17.25
CA CYS A 247 -2.14 2.75 -16.36
C CYS A 247 -2.60 3.41 -15.06
N GLU A 248 -3.91 3.57 -14.90
CA GLU A 248 -4.52 4.24 -13.74
C GLU A 248 -4.01 3.71 -12.39
N ARG A 249 -3.78 2.40 -12.29
CA ARG A 249 -3.31 1.77 -11.05
C ARG A 249 -1.85 2.13 -10.74
N TRP A 250 -1.03 2.19 -11.78
CA TRP A 250 0.36 2.64 -11.69
C TRP A 250 0.42 4.10 -11.27
N ASP A 251 -0.29 4.97 -12.00
CA ASP A 251 -0.28 6.41 -11.76
C ASP A 251 -0.77 6.72 -10.33
N TRP A 252 -1.78 5.98 -9.85
CA TRP A 252 -2.27 6.09 -8.47
C TRP A 252 -1.20 5.67 -7.45
N THR A 253 -0.52 4.54 -7.63
CA THR A 253 0.50 4.07 -6.68
C THR A 253 1.70 5.01 -6.65
N MET A 254 2.20 5.42 -7.82
CA MET A 254 3.37 6.28 -7.91
C MET A 254 3.15 7.68 -7.37
N ARG A 255 1.92 8.18 -7.39
CA ARG A 255 1.58 9.46 -6.74
C ARG A 255 1.95 9.45 -5.27
N TYR A 256 1.74 8.34 -4.57
CA TYR A 256 1.86 8.29 -3.11
C TYR A 256 3.23 7.88 -2.60
N LEU A 257 4.12 7.44 -3.49
CA LEU A 257 5.48 7.03 -3.13
C LEU A 257 6.39 8.20 -2.70
N TYR A 258 6.05 9.44 -3.07
CA TYR A 258 6.92 10.62 -2.93
C TYR A 258 6.37 11.71 -2.01
N HIS A 259 5.36 11.37 -1.20
CA HIS A 259 4.72 12.32 -0.31
C HIS A 259 5.04 12.05 1.14
#